data_AF-A0A849P4T4-F1
#
_entry.id   AF-A0A849P4T4-F1
#
_cell.length_a   1.000
_cell.length_b   1.000
_cell.length_c   1.000
_cell.angle_alpha   90.00
_cell.angle_beta   90.00
_cell.angle_gamma   90.00
#
_symmetry.space_group_name_H-M   'P 1'
#
loop_
_entity.id
_entity.type
_entity.pdbx_description
1 polymer ?
#
loop_
_entity_poly.entity_id
_entity_poly.type
_entity_poly.pdbx_seq_one_letter_code
_entity_poly.pdbx_strand_id
1 'polypeptide(L)'
;MLSYSTDMSQNIANGALQVSTKGAGGTNQLSKGWIEAVTQNLPTEGDVAKAMKIAKRKDLPVKTIMVAVDKSDKTVKIIPVKIPNKSK
;
A
#
# COMPACT_ATOMS: atom_id res chain seq x y z
N MET A 1 4.89 1.34 -22.08
CA MET A 1 4.37 2.23 -21.03
C MET A 1 3.58 1.35 -20.06
N LEU A 2 4.15 0.97 -18.91
CA LEU A 2 3.47 0.14 -17.92
C LEU A 2 2.70 1.07 -16.98
N SER A 3 1.44 1.35 -17.32
CA SER A 3 0.49 2.01 -16.43
C SER A 3 -0.01 1.01 -15.40
N TYR A 4 0.65 0.93 -14.25
CA TYR A 4 0.05 0.30 -13.08
C TYR A 4 -0.96 1.28 -12.48
N SER A 5 -2.19 1.30 -13.01
CA SER A 5 -3.33 1.81 -12.25
C SER A 5 -3.61 0.80 -11.15
N THR A 6 -3.11 1.06 -9.94
CA THR A 6 -3.75 0.48 -8.76
C THR A 6 -4.95 1.36 -8.50
N ASP A 7 -6.06 1.08 -9.20
CA ASP A 7 -7.38 1.56 -8.80
C ASP A 7 -7.67 0.95 -7.44
N MET A 8 -7.13 1.59 -6.40
CA MET A 8 -7.49 1.35 -5.03
C MET A 8 -8.93 1.83 -4.92
N SER A 9 -9.88 0.89 -4.99
CA SER A 9 -11.25 1.12 -4.55
C SER A 9 -11.20 1.46 -3.06
N GLN A 10 -10.98 2.74 -2.76
CA GLN A 10 -11.19 3.30 -1.44
C GLN A 10 -12.70 3.50 -1.32
N ASN A 11 -13.39 2.47 -0.84
CA ASN A 11 -14.80 2.65 -0.50
C ASN A 11 -14.87 3.54 0.74
N ILE A 12 -15.45 4.73 0.58
CA ILE A 12 -15.83 5.58 1.71
C ILE A 12 -17.18 5.04 2.19
N ALA A 13 -17.18 4.35 3.32
CA ALA A 13 -18.41 3.96 4.00
C ALA A 13 -18.46 4.70 5.34
N ASN A 14 -19.57 5.41 5.59
CA ASN A 14 -19.83 6.14 6.83
C ASN A 14 -18.71 7.12 7.27
N GLY A 15 -18.07 7.78 6.31
CA GLY A 15 -16.99 8.75 6.58
C GLY A 15 -15.63 8.14 6.92
N ALA A 16 -15.50 6.81 6.91
CA ALA A 16 -14.23 6.12 7.08
C ALA A 16 -13.65 5.68 5.72
N LEU A 17 -12.36 5.94 5.51
CA LEU A 17 -11.59 5.36 4.41
C LEU A 17 -11.34 3.88 4.72
N GLN A 18 -11.87 2.98 3.89
CA GLN A 18 -11.63 1.55 4.02
C GLN A 18 -10.67 1.06 2.94
N VAL A 19 -9.78 0.15 3.33
CA VAL A 19 -8.91 -0.59 2.39
C VAL A 19 -9.50 -1.95 2.08
N SER A 20 -9.12 -2.51 0.94
CA SER A 20 -9.55 -3.86 0.58
C SER A 20 -9.02 -4.93 1.55
N THR A 21 -9.91 -5.80 2.01
CA THR A 21 -9.59 -7.02 2.77
C THR A 21 -9.22 -8.21 1.86
N LYS A 22 -9.17 -7.98 0.55
CA LYS A 22 -8.81 -8.93 -0.52
C LYS A 22 -7.50 -8.50 -1.22
N GLY A 23 -6.48 -8.17 -0.44
CA GLY A 23 -5.15 -7.87 -0.95
C GLY A 23 -4.41 -9.11 -1.47
N ALA A 24 -3.27 -8.87 -2.13
CA ALA A 24 -2.36 -9.92 -2.59
C ALA A 24 -2.03 -10.94 -1.49
N GLY A 25 -2.00 -12.22 -1.84
CA GLY A 25 -1.74 -13.30 -0.89
C GLY A 25 -2.85 -13.52 0.16
N GLY A 26 -4.08 -13.03 -0.09
CA GLY A 26 -5.21 -13.18 0.84
C GLY A 26 -5.13 -12.28 2.08
N THR A 27 -4.29 -11.24 2.02
CA THR A 27 -4.02 -10.32 3.15
C THR A 27 -4.87 -9.04 3.06
N ASN A 28 -4.82 -8.18 4.08
CA ASN A 28 -5.41 -6.84 3.99
C ASN A 28 -4.47 -5.93 3.19
N GLN A 29 -4.99 -5.14 2.25
CA GLN A 29 -4.18 -4.19 1.50
C GLN A 29 -3.43 -3.24 2.44
N LEU A 30 -2.18 -2.89 2.11
CA LEU A 30 -1.26 -2.08 2.92
C LEU A 30 -0.84 -2.71 4.28
N SER A 31 -1.30 -3.91 4.62
CA SER A 31 -0.76 -4.64 5.78
C SER A 31 0.67 -5.14 5.52
N LYS A 32 1.39 -5.52 6.57
CA LYS A 32 2.74 -6.09 6.45
C LYS A 32 2.76 -7.31 5.52
N GLY A 33 1.81 -8.23 5.70
CA GLY A 33 1.69 -9.42 4.84
C GLY A 33 1.41 -9.08 3.38
N TRP A 34 0.65 -8.01 3.12
CA TRP A 34 0.43 -7.53 1.76
C TRP A 34 1.71 -6.98 1.14
N ILE A 35 2.49 -6.19 1.88
CA ILE A 35 3.78 -5.65 1.41
C ILE A 35 4.71 -6.80 1.05
N GLU A 36 4.79 -7.84 1.87
CA GLU A 36 5.59 -9.04 1.62
C GLU A 36 5.12 -9.78 0.37
N ALA A 37 3.82 -10.02 0.24
CA ALA A 37 3.22 -10.70 -0.92
C ALA A 37 3.44 -9.93 -2.22
N VAL A 38 3.29 -8.60 -2.22
CA VAL A 38 3.57 -7.78 -3.39
C VAL A 38 5.06 -7.78 -3.71
N THR A 39 5.92 -7.66 -2.70
CA THR A 39 7.39 -7.64 -2.89
C THR A 39 7.90 -8.93 -3.55
N GLN A 40 7.31 -10.08 -3.21
CA GLN A 40 7.63 -11.37 -3.83
C GLN A 40 7.27 -11.41 -5.33
N ASN A 41 6.29 -10.62 -5.76
CA ASN A 41 5.82 -10.56 -7.14
C ASN A 41 6.37 -9.35 -7.92
N LEU A 42 7.22 -8.52 -7.32
CA LEU A 42 7.83 -7.40 -8.03
C LEU A 42 8.80 -7.93 -9.10
N PRO A 43 8.88 -7.26 -10.27
CA PRO A 43 9.93 -7.53 -11.24
C PRO A 43 11.30 -7.44 -10.57
N THR A 44 12.22 -8.32 -10.95
CA THR A 44 13.55 -8.41 -10.33
C THR A 44 14.38 -7.13 -10.53
N GLU A 45 14.05 -6.39 -11.59
CA GLU A 45 14.66 -5.15 -12.03
C GLU A 45 13.73 -3.95 -11.78
N GLY A 46 14.32 -2.79 -11.48
CA GLY A 46 13.59 -1.55 -11.21
C GLY A 46 13.83 -1.00 -9.81
N ASP A 47 13.62 0.31 -9.66
CA ASP A 47 14.00 1.05 -8.46
C ASP A 47 13.18 0.64 -7.23
N VAL A 48 11.91 0.26 -7.42
CA VAL A 48 11.06 -0.25 -6.34
C VAL A 48 11.61 -1.57 -5.79
N ALA A 49 11.95 -2.52 -6.66
CA ALA A 49 12.51 -3.81 -6.24
C ALA A 49 13.87 -3.64 -5.54
N LYS A 50 14.72 -2.73 -6.04
CA LYS A 50 15.99 -2.37 -5.40
C LYS A 50 15.78 -1.75 -4.02
N ALA A 51 14.86 -0.79 -3.90
CA ALA A 51 14.54 -0.12 -2.65
C ALA A 51 14.03 -1.12 -1.60
N MET A 52 13.12 -2.03 -1.98
CA MET A 52 12.61 -3.07 -1.09
C MET A 52 13.70 -4.06 -0.65
N LYS A 53 14.61 -4.45 -1.55
CA LYS A 53 15.78 -5.28 -1.22
C LYS A 53 16.73 -4.56 -0.24
N ILE A 54 16.97 -3.26 -0.42
CA ILE A 54 17.79 -2.47 0.50
C ILE A 54 17.12 -2.36 1.86
N ALA A 55 15.83 -2.03 1.89
CA ALA A 55 15.07 -1.92 3.14
C ALA A 55 15.12 -3.23 3.93
N LYS A 56 14.89 -4.38 3.27
CA LYS A 56 15.01 -5.70 3.89
C LYS A 56 16.42 -6.00 4.41
N ARG A 57 17.47 -5.70 3.62
CA ARG A 57 18.87 -5.96 4.02
C ARG A 57 19.33 -5.08 5.19
N LYS A 58 18.82 -3.86 5.29
CA LYS A 58 19.20 -2.88 6.31
C LYS A 58 18.21 -2.82 7.50
N ASP A 59 17.25 -3.72 7.55
CA ASP A 59 16.15 -3.74 8.53
C ASP A 59 15.44 -2.37 8.66
N LEU A 60 15.23 -1.70 7.53
CA LEU A 60 14.56 -0.40 7.51
C LEU A 60 13.03 -0.57 7.49
N PRO A 61 12.28 0.23 8.27
CA PRO A 61 10.83 0.13 8.29
C PRO A 61 10.24 0.63 6.97
N VAL A 62 9.34 -0.17 6.39
CA VAL A 62 8.49 0.25 5.26
C VAL A 62 7.24 0.89 5.84
N LYS A 63 7.11 2.21 5.66
CA LYS A 63 5.95 2.99 6.14
C LYS A 63 4.91 3.11 5.03
N THR A 64 3.65 2.90 5.39
CA THR A 64 2.50 3.08 4.50
C THR A 64 1.80 4.41 4.78
N ILE A 65 1.50 5.15 3.72
CA ILE A 65 0.73 6.39 3.77
C ILE A 65 -0.48 6.27 2.86
N MET A 66 -1.59 6.89 3.24
CA MET A 66 -2.69 7.20 2.35
C MET A 66 -2.59 8.66 1.95
N VAL A 67 -2.72 8.92 0.65
CA VAL A 67 -2.78 10.26 0.10
C VAL A 67 -4.18 10.46 -0.44
N ALA A 68 -4.90 11.44 0.12
CA ALA A 68 -6.21 11.86 -0.35
C ALA A 68 -6.11 13.28 -0.91
N VAL A 69 -6.74 13.52 -2.05
CA VAL A 69 -6.86 14.87 -2.62
C VAL A 69 -8.28 15.35 -2.36
N ASP A 70 -8.41 16.44 -1.61
CA ASP A 70 -9.69 17.09 -1.42
C ASP A 70 -10.05 17.84 -2.70
N LYS A 71 -11.12 17.41 -3.37
CA LYS A 71 -11.49 17.96 -4.67
C LYS A 71 -12.05 19.38 -4.58
N SER A 72 -12.49 19.80 -3.39
CA SER A 72 -13.10 21.11 -3.14
C SER A 72 -12.06 22.23 -3.07
N ASP A 73 -10.95 21.99 -2.36
CA ASP A 73 -9.89 22.98 -2.13
C ASP A 73 -8.55 22.59 -2.79
N LYS A 74 -8.49 21.45 -3.49
CA LYS A 74 -7.31 20.88 -4.16
C LYS A 74 -6.15 20.56 -3.22
N THR A 75 -6.38 20.52 -1.92
CA THR A 75 -5.34 20.21 -0.94
C THR A 75 -5.03 18.72 -0.92
N VAL A 76 -3.76 18.39 -0.63
CA VAL A 76 -3.30 17.02 -0.46
C VAL A 76 -3.24 16.71 1.03
N LYS A 77 -3.97 15.69 1.47
CA LYS A 77 -3.99 15.19 2.84
C LYS A 77 -3.19 13.90 2.91
N ILE A 78 -2.12 13.90 3.71
CA ILE A 78 -1.23 12.75 3.90
C ILE A 78 -1.51 12.16 5.27
N ILE A 79 -1.91 10.89 5.30
CA ILE A 79 -2.30 10.18 6.52
C ILE A 79 -1.39 8.95 6.66
N PRO A 80 -0.47 8.93 7.64
CA PRO A 80 0.24 7.70 8.01
C PRO A 80 -0.77 6.67 8.50
N VAL A 81 -0.68 5.43 8.02
CA VAL A 81 -1.61 4.36 8.41
C VAL A 81 -0.86 3.12 8.89
N LYS A 82 -1.49 2.39 9.81
CA LYS A 82 -1.03 1.07 10.27
C LYS A 82 -2.20 0.10 10.13
N ILE A 83 -2.07 -0.84 9.20
CA ILE A 83 -3.13 -1.82 8.92
C ILE A 83 -2.69 -3.19 9.44
N PRO A 84 -3.46 -3.82 10.33
CA PRO A 84 -3.13 -5.14 10.83
C PRO A 84 -3.20 -6.18 9.70
N ASN A 85 -2.39 -7.22 9.82
CA ASN A 85 -2.55 -8.41 8.98
C ASN A 85 -3.96 -8.98 9.19
N LYS A 86 -4.47 -9.65 8.15
CA LYS A 86 -5.76 -10.32 8.26
C LYS A 86 -5.64 -11.44 9.30
N SER A 87 -6.54 -11.44 10.27
CA SER A 87 -6.70 -12.58 11.17
C SER A 87 -7.12 -13.79 10.34
N LYS A 88 -6.50 -14.95 10.58
CA LYS A 88 -6.95 -16.21 10.00
C LYS A 88 -8.31 -16.60 10.57
#